data_AF-A0A6C0IVI7-F1
#
_entry.id   AF-A0A6C0IVI7-F1
#
_cell.length_a   1.000
_cell.length_b   1.000
_cell.length_c   1.000
_cell.angle_alpha   90.00
_cell.angle_beta   90.00
_cell.angle_gamma   90.00
#
_symmetry.space_group_name_H-M   'P 1'
#
loop_
_entity.id
_entity.type
_entity.pdbx_description
1 polymer ?
#
loop_
_entity_poly.entity_id
_entity_poly.type
_entity_poly.pdbx_seq_one_letter_code
_entity_poly.pdbx_strand_id
1 'polypeptide(L)' 'MPTHKSSDYKLSAVKYYLSHSKNHVQTCKIFGCSERSLMRWVDKYKSTNNITRKKRDYTSYKITNSHILY' A
#
# COMPACT_ATOMS: atom_id res chain seq x y z
N MET A 1 16.22 8.13 5.20
CA MET A 1 15.41 7.45 4.17
C MET A 1 14.00 7.21 4.71
N PRO A 2 12.92 7.51 3.96
CA PRO A 2 11.57 7.23 4.43
C PRO A 2 11.38 5.73 4.67
N THR A 3 10.83 5.37 5.83
CA THR A 3 10.54 3.98 6.22
C THR A 3 9.46 3.35 5.34
N HIS A 4 8.63 4.18 4.70
CA HIS A 4 7.51 3.76 3.88
C HIS A 4 7.77 3.96 2.38
N LYS A 5 7.55 2.90 1.60
CA LYS A 5 7.54 2.95 0.13
C LYS A 5 6.23 3.57 -0.39
N SER A 6 6.32 4.36 -1.47
CA SER A 6 5.19 4.98 -2.16
C SER A 6 4.23 3.93 -2.76
N SER A 7 3.01 4.34 -3.10
CA SER A 7 2.04 3.48 -3.81
C SER A 7 2.59 3.00 -5.15
N ASP A 8 3.23 3.91 -5.88
CA ASP A 8 3.63 3.68 -7.27
C ASP A 8 4.78 2.68 -7.33
N TYR A 9 5.74 2.79 -6.42
CA TYR A 9 6.80 1.81 -6.25
C TYR A 9 6.24 0.40 -5.99
N LYS A 10 5.24 0.28 -5.09
CA LYS A 10 4.62 -1.01 -4.77
C LYS A 10 3.88 -1.57 -5.97
N LEU A 11 3.20 -0.71 -6.74
CA LEU A 11 2.47 -1.10 -7.93
C LEU A 11 3.42 -1.61 -9.02
N SER A 12 4.55 -0.94 -9.24
CA SER A 12 5.58 -1.39 -10.18
C SER A 12 6.17 -2.74 -9.78
N ALA A 13 6.46 -2.94 -8.49
CA ALA A 13 6.96 -4.22 -7.99
C ALA A 13 5.95 -5.37 -8.18
N VAL A 14 4.67 -5.13 -7.88
CA VAL A 14 3.60 -6.13 -8.07
C VAL A 14 3.39 -6.44 -9.55
N LYS A 15 3.36 -5.42 -10.43
CA LYS A 15 3.23 -5.62 -11.88
C LYS A 15 4.39 -6.43 -12.45
N TYR A 16 5.61 -6.12 -12.03
CA TYR A 16 6.80 -6.87 -12.43
C TYR A 16 6.72 -8.34 -12.00
N TYR A 17 6.32 -8.59 -10.75
CA TYR A 17 6.12 -9.95 -10.23
C TYR A 17 5.09 -10.74 -11.03
N LEU A 18 3.97 -10.11 -11.40
CA LEU A 18 2.91 -10.76 -12.16
C LEU A 18 3.30 -11.04 -13.62
N SER A 19 4.15 -10.20 -14.24
CA SER A 19 4.61 -10.41 -15.62
C SER A 19 5.78 -11.39 -15.74
N HIS A 20 6.68 -11.46 -14.74
CA HIS A 20 7.89 -12.29 -14.78
C HIS A 20 7.73 -13.60 -13.99
N SER A 21 6.81 -14.46 -14.44
CA SER A 21 6.63 -15.84 -13.96
C SER A 21 6.48 -16.03 -12.44
N LYS A 22 6.08 -14.99 -11.69
CA LYS A 22 5.81 -15.03 -10.24
C LYS A 22 7.04 -15.40 -9.39
N ASN A 23 8.24 -15.05 -9.84
CA ASN A 23 9.44 -15.21 -9.02
C ASN A 23 9.59 -14.05 -8.01
N HIS A 24 9.21 -14.31 -6.76
CA HIS A 24 9.26 -13.31 -5.69
C HIS A 24 10.70 -12.98 -5.27
N VAL A 25 11.61 -13.96 -5.26
CA VAL A 25 13.01 -13.77 -4.86
C VAL A 25 13.72 -12.82 -5.82
N GLN A 26 13.57 -13.03 -7.13
CA GLN A 26 14.17 -12.14 -8.14
C GLN A 26 13.57 -10.74 -8.10
N THR A 27 12.24 -10.64 -7.98
CA THR A 27 11.56 -9.35 -7.85
C THR A 27 12.08 -8.58 -6.61
N CYS A 28 12.21 -9.26 -5.48
CA CYS A 28 12.72 -8.68 -4.25
C CYS A 28 14.18 -8.19 -4.37
N LYS A 29 15.04 -8.92 -5.11
CA LYS A 29 16.41 -8.49 -5.42
C LYS A 29 16.45 -7.21 -6.26
N ILE A 30 15.61 -7.11 -7.29
CA ILE A 30 15.57 -5.95 -8.20
C ILE A 30 15.05 -4.71 -7.48
N PHE A 31 13.95 -4.86 -6.73
CA PHE A 31 13.31 -3.73 -6.07
C PHE A 31 13.92 -3.40 -4.70
N GLY A 32 14.70 -4.31 -4.10
CA GLY A 32 15.25 -4.15 -2.75
C GLY A 32 14.17 -4.19 -1.68
N CYS A 33 13.17 -5.08 -1.84
CA CYS A 33 12.07 -5.25 -0.89
C CYS A 33 12.07 -6.66 -0.29
N SER A 34 11.44 -6.85 0.88
CA SER A 34 11.31 -8.17 1.48
C SER A 34 10.19 -8.98 0.82
N GLU A 35 10.35 -10.29 0.75
CA GLU A 35 9.39 -11.22 0.14
C GLU A 35 8.01 -11.14 0.81
N ARG A 36 7.99 -11.03 2.15
CA ARG A 36 6.75 -10.82 2.91
C ARG A 36 6.03 -9.53 2.53
N SER A 37 6.77 -8.46 2.26
CA SER A 37 6.18 -7.18 1.84
C SER A 37 5.58 -7.31 0.45
N LEU A 38 6.31 -7.95 -0.47
CA LEU A 38 5.84 -8.19 -1.83
C LEU A 38 4.54 -9.02 -1.83
N MET A 39 4.49 -10.13 -1.09
CA MET A 39 3.27 -10.96 -1.00
C MET A 39 2.08 -10.17 -0.44
N ARG A 40 2.28 -9.39 0.64
CA ARG A 40 1.22 -8.51 1.15
C ARG A 40 0.70 -7.52 0.12
N TRP A 41 1.56 -6.98 -0.74
CA TRP A 41 1.12 -6.07 -1.81
C TRP A 41 0.39 -6.81 -2.92
N VAL A 42 0.85 -8.00 -3.30
CA VAL A 42 0.19 -8.86 -4.30
C VAL A 42 -1.20 -9.25 -3.83
N ASP A 43 -1.36 -9.68 -2.57
CA ASP A 43 -2.66 -10.08 -2.02
C ASP A 43 -3.64 -8.91 -2.00
N LYS A 44 -3.17 -7.74 -1.55
CA LYS A 44 -3.96 -6.50 -1.59
C LYS A 44 -4.34 -6.09 -3.01
N TYR A 45 -3.42 -6.26 -3.96
CA TYR A 45 -3.69 -5.96 -5.36
C TYR A 45 -4.73 -6.91 -5.94
N LYS A 46 -4.66 -8.22 -5.63
CA LYS A 46 -5.69 -9.19 -6.05
C LYS A 46 -7.07 -8.87 -5.47
N SER A 47 -7.14 -8.42 -4.21
CA SER A 47 -8.43 -8.16 -3.55
C SER A 47 -9.11 -6.86 -4.01
N THR A 48 -8.34 -5.83 -4.36
CA THR A 48 -8.87 -4.46 -4.51
C THR A 48 -8.42 -3.78 -5.81
N ASN A 49 -7.57 -4.43 -6.61
CA ASN A 49 -6.89 -3.86 -7.79
C ASN A 49 -6.12 -2.55 -7.51
N ASN A 50 -5.92 -2.22 -6.23
CA ASN A 50 -5.36 -0.94 -5.79
C ASN A 50 -4.53 -1.12 -4.52
N ILE A 51 -3.38 -0.45 -4.46
CA ILE A 51 -2.41 -0.55 -3.36
C ILE A 51 -2.45 0.69 -2.45
N THR A 52 -3.19 1.73 -2.84
CA THR A 52 -3.33 2.98 -2.07
C THR A 52 -3.90 2.77 -0.67
N ARG A 53 -3.58 3.67 0.26
CA ARG A 53 -4.17 3.67 1.60
C ARG A 53 -5.63 4.10 1.48
N LYS A 54 -6.49 3.50 2.31
CA LYS A 54 -7.88 3.98 2.45
C LYS A 54 -7.85 5.40 2.99
N LYS A 55 -8.62 6.30 2.37
CA LYS A 55 -8.84 7.64 2.90
C LYS A 55 -9.56 7.50 4.23
N ARG A 56 -9.09 8.21 5.26
CA ARG A 56 -9.81 8.36 6.53
C ARG A 56 -10.55 9.69 6.48
N ASP A 57 -11.82 9.66 6.84
CA ASP A 57 -12.57 10.89 7.08
C ASP A 57 -12.09 11.53 8.39
N TYR A 58 -11.65 12.78 8.30
CA TYR A 58 -11.16 13.51 9.45
C TYR A 58 -12.35 14.01 10.26
N THR A 59 -12.76 13.21 11.25
CA THR A 59 -13.77 13.60 12.23
C THR A 59 -13.10 13.78 13.58
N SER A 60 -13.36 14.93 14.22
CA SER A 60 -12.98 15.13 15.61
C SER A 60 -13.92 14.31 16.48
N TYR A 61 -13.38 13.38 17.27
CA TYR A 61 -14.23 12.63 18.22
C TYR A 61 -14.70 13.51 19.39
N LYS A 62 -13.97 14.61 19.67
CA LYS A 62 -14.21 15.49 20.83
C LYS A 62 -15.11 16.67 20.51
N ILE A 63 -15.12 17.15 19.27
CA ILE A 63 -15.88 18.34 18.87
C ILE A 63 -17.20 17.87 18.28
N THR A 64 -18.24 17.90 19.10
CA THR A 64 -19.64 17.73 18.67
C THR A 64 -20.24 19.07 18.26
N ASN A 65 -21.33 19.04 17.47
CA ASN A 65 -22.03 20.24 17.01
C ASN A 65 -22.41 21.22 18.13
N SER A 66 -22.63 20.72 19.36
CA SER A 66 -22.89 21.54 20.54
C SER A 66 -21.75 22.49 20.91
N HIS A 67 -20.49 22.15 20.60
CA HIS A 67 -19.32 22.99 20.84
C HIS A 67 -19.10 24.03 19.73
N ILE A 68 -19.87 23.96 18.64
CA ILE A 68 -19.78 24.87 17.48
C ILE A 68 -20.88 25.96 17.58
N LEU A 69 -21.79 25.85 18.55
CA LEU A 69 -22.85 26.83 18.80
C LEU A 69 -22.24 28.20 19.14
N TYR A 70 -22.54 29.19 18.29
CA TYR A 70 -22.26 30.61 18.46
C TYR A 70 -23.44 31.31 19.14
#